data_AF-A0A836L090-F1
#
_entry.id   AF-A0A836L090-F1
#
_cell.length_a   1.000
_cell.length_b   1.000
_cell.length_c   1.000
_cell.angle_alpha   90.00
_cell.angle_beta   90.00
_cell.angle_gamma   90.00
#
_symmetry.space_group_name_H-M   'P 1'
#
loop_
_entity.id
_entity.type
_entity.pdbx_description
1 polymer ?
#
loop_
_entity_poly.entity_id
_entity_poly.type
_entity_poly.pdbx_seq_one_letter_code
_entity_poly.pdbx_strand_id
1 'polypeptide(L)'
;MNVGITATNYAAKCGELEGLLKRYCDNKKRQTKSFEQKLKEEVVTNAQLRKYIALLEAKLEAESESNKRLGRLLDDTKNAANATLIERERHLDALSAELESRLRMVELREQECAQLAVNLQERAQQYRADVSSYQTRKVLSEPSLVKCKKTMLAKLQHRHDEEDSVTELIDVHGSDKLVMMGKCGLDTKTSSTETFLFFERDELAARACLLANEQDERVGLVCSFLRICETDLKRRFIKSEEYDARLRRAEDLLRLQEVDLAVRKRKQIDLQRESSARVEMQRIEFVLQCRNVLRTASDLLESLPGVNAEAVMEELESRIQNVLQLPRTYLNSEYHGREESR
;
A
#
# COMPACT_ATOMS: atom_id res chain seq x y z
N MET A 1 104.03 -85.17 38.66
CA MET A 1 103.26 -85.00 37.41
C MET A 1 101.82 -84.64 37.78
N ASN A 2 101.47 -83.35 37.70
CA ASN A 2 100.15 -82.79 38.07
C ASN A 2 99.19 -82.75 36.87
N VAL A 3 98.99 -83.88 36.18
CA VAL A 3 98.18 -83.92 34.94
C VAL A 3 96.67 -84.07 35.22
N GLY A 4 96.30 -84.60 36.40
CA GLY A 4 94.90 -84.82 36.79
C GLY A 4 94.15 -83.57 37.29
N ILE A 5 94.85 -82.58 37.86
CA ILE A 5 94.24 -81.36 38.44
C ILE A 5 94.01 -80.29 37.37
N THR A 6 94.78 -80.28 36.28
CA THR A 6 94.62 -79.35 35.16
C THR A 6 93.48 -79.73 34.21
N ALA A 7 93.19 -81.03 34.05
CA ALA A 7 92.13 -81.52 33.16
C ALA A 7 90.72 -81.28 33.72
N THR A 8 90.52 -81.44 35.03
CA THR A 8 89.24 -81.17 35.71
C THR A 8 88.90 -79.68 35.75
N ASN A 9 89.91 -78.83 35.89
CA ASN A 9 89.75 -77.37 35.87
C ASN A 9 89.42 -76.84 34.45
N TYR A 10 89.95 -77.50 33.40
CA TYR A 10 89.61 -77.19 32.01
C TYR A 10 88.18 -77.58 31.64
N ALA A 11 87.73 -78.77 32.07
CA ALA A 11 86.36 -79.24 31.85
C ALA A 11 85.31 -78.34 32.54
N ALA A 12 85.59 -77.89 33.78
CA ALA A 12 84.72 -76.97 34.50
C ALA A 12 84.57 -75.62 33.77
N LYS A 13 85.68 -75.04 33.30
CA LYS A 13 85.63 -73.78 32.52
C LYS A 13 84.92 -73.93 31.18
N CYS A 14 85.05 -75.07 30.51
CA CYS A 14 84.29 -75.35 29.28
C CYS A 14 82.78 -75.41 29.56
N GLY A 15 82.35 -76.03 30.66
CA GLY A 15 80.95 -76.07 31.08
C GLY A 15 80.39 -74.69 31.46
N GLU A 16 81.19 -73.83 32.11
CA GLU A 16 80.80 -72.44 32.40
C GLU A 16 80.63 -71.62 31.11
N LEU A 17 81.52 -71.81 30.13
CA LEU A 17 81.45 -71.18 28.82
C LEU A 17 80.20 -71.63 28.05
N GLU A 18 79.91 -72.94 28.00
CA GLU A 18 78.66 -73.46 27.42
C GLU A 18 77.42 -72.90 28.12
N GLY A 19 77.44 -72.82 29.45
CA GLY A 19 76.36 -72.25 30.24
C GLY A 19 76.14 -70.75 29.98
N LEU A 20 77.21 -69.99 29.75
CA LEU A 20 77.15 -68.59 29.33
C LEU A 20 76.62 -68.44 27.91
N LEU A 21 77.10 -69.27 26.97
CA LEU A 21 76.68 -69.26 25.57
C LEU A 21 75.19 -69.63 25.43
N LYS A 22 74.73 -70.62 26.20
CA LYS A 22 73.31 -71.01 26.26
C LYS A 22 72.45 -69.88 26.81
N ARG A 23 72.85 -69.25 27.93
CA ARG A 23 72.14 -68.09 28.50
C ARG A 23 72.10 -66.90 27.53
N TYR A 24 73.21 -66.62 26.83
CA TYR A 24 73.27 -65.57 25.82
C TYR A 24 72.31 -65.88 24.65
N CYS A 25 72.34 -67.10 24.12
CA CYS A 25 71.44 -67.54 23.06
C CYS A 25 69.97 -67.47 23.47
N ASP A 26 69.62 -67.91 24.68
CA ASP A 26 68.26 -67.85 25.20
C ASP A 26 67.80 -66.40 25.41
N ASN A 27 68.69 -65.52 25.89
CA ASN A 27 68.39 -64.11 26.05
C ASN A 27 68.18 -63.42 24.68
N LYS A 28 69.01 -63.76 23.68
CA LYS A 28 68.84 -63.27 22.31
C LYS A 28 67.52 -63.73 21.69
N LYS A 29 67.15 -65.00 21.85
CA LYS A 29 65.85 -65.52 21.40
C LYS A 29 64.68 -64.79 22.03
N ARG A 30 64.74 -64.49 23.34
CA ARG A 30 63.70 -63.72 24.04
C ARG A 30 63.63 -62.27 23.54
N GLN A 31 64.79 -61.63 23.35
CA GLN A 31 64.86 -60.29 22.74
C GLN A 31 64.23 -60.27 21.35
N THR A 32 64.58 -61.20 20.47
CA THR A 32 64.02 -61.28 19.11
C THR A 32 62.51 -61.45 19.14
N LYS A 33 61.97 -62.34 19.96
CA LYS A 33 60.52 -62.52 20.12
C LYS A 33 59.82 -61.25 20.63
N SER A 34 60.43 -60.54 21.58
CA SER A 34 59.89 -59.27 22.08
C SER A 34 59.88 -58.19 21.01
N PHE A 35 60.95 -58.07 20.20
CA PHE A 35 61.01 -57.12 19.09
C PHE A 35 60.01 -57.46 17.99
N GLU A 36 59.86 -58.75 17.63
CA GLU A 36 58.86 -59.19 16.65
C GLU A 36 57.44 -58.86 17.10
N GLN A 37 57.14 -59.01 18.39
CA GLN A 37 55.82 -58.70 18.92
C GLN A 37 55.54 -57.19 18.90
N LYS A 38 56.51 -56.36 19.33
CA LYS A 38 56.40 -54.89 19.22
C LYS A 38 56.24 -54.43 17.76
N LEU A 39 56.97 -55.04 16.83
CA LEU A 39 56.85 -54.71 15.41
C LEU A 39 55.45 -55.06 14.87
N LYS A 40 54.87 -56.19 15.26
CA LYS A 40 53.49 -56.54 14.88
C LYS A 40 52.48 -55.55 15.43
N GLU A 41 52.62 -55.15 16.69
CA GLU A 41 51.77 -54.14 17.32
C GLU A 41 51.88 -52.79 16.59
N GLU A 42 53.10 -52.33 16.28
CA GLU A 42 53.31 -51.09 15.52
C GLU A 42 52.75 -51.16 14.09
N VAL A 43 52.86 -52.30 13.40
CA VAL A 43 52.28 -52.44 12.06
C VAL A 43 50.76 -52.34 12.10
N VAL A 44 50.11 -52.94 13.11
CA VAL A 44 48.65 -52.86 13.29
C VAL A 44 48.21 -51.44 13.62
N THR A 45 48.90 -50.76 14.55
CA THR A 45 48.56 -49.37 14.90
C THR A 45 48.80 -48.42 13.73
N ASN A 46 49.88 -48.59 12.96
CA ASN A 46 50.14 -47.80 11.76
C ASN A 46 49.05 -47.98 10.71
N ALA A 47 48.57 -49.22 10.49
CA ALA A 47 47.46 -49.49 9.59
C ALA A 47 46.15 -48.83 10.04
N GLN A 48 45.86 -48.83 11.34
CA GLN A 48 44.70 -48.14 11.91
C GLN A 48 44.80 -46.61 11.76
N LEU A 49 45.98 -46.03 12.05
CA LEU A 49 46.22 -44.61 11.89
C LEU A 49 46.05 -44.17 10.43
N ARG A 50 46.55 -44.94 9.46
CA ARG A 50 46.33 -44.65 8.03
C ARG A 50 44.86 -44.65 7.64
N LYS A 51 44.06 -45.59 8.16
CA LYS A 51 42.61 -45.60 7.95
C LYS A 51 41.95 -44.36 8.54
N TYR A 52 42.40 -43.93 9.72
CA TYR A 52 41.86 -42.74 10.38
C TYR A 52 42.21 -41.46 9.62
N ILE A 53 43.45 -41.35 9.11
CA ILE A 53 43.88 -40.23 8.26
C ILE A 53 43.02 -40.15 7.01
N ALA A 54 42.84 -41.26 6.29
CA ALA A 54 42.00 -41.27 5.08
C ALA A 54 40.54 -40.87 5.38
N LEU A 55 39.99 -41.27 6.53
CA LEU A 55 38.65 -40.86 6.95
C LEU A 55 38.57 -39.36 7.26
N LEU A 56 39.59 -38.79 7.90
CA LEU A 56 39.66 -37.35 8.17
C LEU A 56 39.81 -36.53 6.89
N GLU A 57 40.63 -37.00 5.94
CA GLU A 57 40.79 -36.36 4.62
C GLU A 57 39.45 -36.34 3.85
N ALA A 58 38.73 -37.45 3.83
CA ALA A 58 37.40 -37.52 3.21
C ALA A 58 36.38 -36.58 3.86
N LYS A 59 36.40 -36.46 5.20
CA LYS A 59 35.54 -35.50 5.92
C LYS A 59 35.90 -34.05 5.59
N LEU A 60 37.19 -33.74 5.50
CA LEU A 60 37.66 -32.39 5.16
C LEU A 60 37.25 -32.01 3.74
N GLU A 61 37.32 -32.94 2.79
CA GLU A 61 36.88 -32.72 1.42
C GLU A 61 35.36 -32.50 1.32
N ALA A 62 34.57 -33.29 2.04
CA ALA A 62 33.12 -33.10 2.12
C ALA A 62 32.72 -31.75 2.73
N GLU A 63 33.39 -31.31 3.81
CA GLU A 63 33.18 -29.99 4.41
C GLU A 63 33.60 -28.84 3.47
N SER A 64 34.72 -29.01 2.75
CA SER A 64 35.16 -28.06 1.73
C SER A 64 34.11 -27.88 0.61
N GLU A 65 33.53 -28.97 0.12
CA GLU A 65 32.43 -28.91 -0.84
C GLU A 65 31.17 -28.26 -0.26
N SER A 66 30.81 -28.61 0.98
CA SER A 66 29.67 -28.02 1.69
C SER A 66 29.81 -26.50 1.80
N ASN A 67 30.98 -26.01 2.24
CA ASN A 67 31.27 -24.59 2.31
C ASN A 67 31.22 -23.89 0.95
N LYS A 68 31.73 -24.52 -0.12
CA LYS A 68 31.61 -23.97 -1.48
C LYS A 68 30.16 -23.88 -1.96
N ARG A 69 29.28 -24.78 -1.52
CA ARG A 69 27.84 -24.72 -1.85
C ARG A 69 27.14 -23.64 -1.04
N LEU A 70 27.44 -23.53 0.26
CA LEU A 70 26.93 -22.46 1.12
C LEU A 70 27.36 -21.07 0.64
N GLY A 71 28.62 -20.90 0.23
CA GLY A 71 29.10 -19.66 -0.36
C GLY A 71 28.31 -19.24 -1.60
N ARG A 72 28.06 -20.18 -2.52
CA ARG A 72 27.22 -19.93 -3.71
C ARG A 72 25.78 -19.56 -3.35
N LEU A 73 25.17 -20.28 -2.41
CA LEU A 73 23.82 -19.95 -1.92
C LEU A 73 23.74 -18.57 -1.28
N LEU A 74 24.78 -18.18 -0.54
CA LEU A 74 24.86 -16.85 0.07
C LEU A 74 24.98 -15.75 -1.00
N ASP A 75 25.79 -15.97 -2.03
CA ASP A 75 25.90 -15.03 -3.15
C ASP A 75 24.59 -14.93 -3.95
N ASP A 76 23.93 -16.06 -4.23
CA ASP A 76 22.65 -16.09 -4.94
C ASP A 76 21.55 -15.35 -4.15
N THR A 77 21.46 -15.61 -2.85
CA THR A 77 20.48 -14.94 -1.97
C THR A 77 20.77 -13.44 -1.84
N LYS A 78 22.03 -13.04 -1.73
CA LYS A 78 22.45 -11.63 -1.72
C LYS A 78 22.09 -10.93 -3.03
N ASN A 79 22.33 -11.57 -4.17
CA ASN A 79 22.00 -11.03 -5.48
C ASN A 79 20.48 -10.90 -5.67
N ALA A 80 19.70 -11.90 -5.25
CA ALA A 80 18.24 -11.85 -5.28
C ALA A 80 17.67 -10.72 -4.39
N ALA A 81 18.23 -10.56 -3.19
CA ALA A 81 17.85 -9.47 -2.29
C ALA A 81 18.16 -8.10 -2.90
N ASN A 82 19.37 -7.93 -3.48
CA ASN A 82 19.76 -6.70 -4.16
C ASN A 82 18.86 -6.39 -5.36
N ALA A 83 18.52 -7.37 -6.18
CA ALA A 83 17.61 -7.18 -7.32
C ALA A 83 16.23 -6.71 -6.85
N THR A 84 15.69 -7.33 -5.79
CA THR A 84 14.41 -6.94 -5.19
C THR A 84 14.46 -5.52 -4.64
N LEU A 85 15.58 -5.13 -4.02
CA LEU A 85 15.78 -3.79 -3.47
C LEU A 85 15.81 -2.74 -4.57
N ILE A 86 16.55 -2.96 -5.66
CA ILE A 86 16.59 -2.07 -6.82
C ILE A 86 15.21 -1.91 -7.47
N GLU A 87 14.44 -2.99 -7.58
CA GLU A 87 13.07 -2.92 -8.10
C GLU A 87 12.15 -2.08 -7.21
N ARG A 88 12.29 -2.22 -5.88
CA ARG A 88 11.54 -1.43 -4.90
C ARG A 88 11.90 0.04 -4.95
N GLU A 89 13.19 0.37 -5.05
CA GLU A 89 13.67 1.75 -5.20
C GLU A 89 13.08 2.40 -6.45
N ARG A 90 13.13 1.73 -7.59
CA ARG A 90 12.51 2.23 -8.84
C ARG A 90 11.00 2.46 -8.70
N HIS A 91 10.31 1.57 -8.00
CA HIS A 91 8.88 1.72 -7.72
C HIS A 91 8.59 2.93 -6.83
N LEU A 92 9.42 3.18 -5.82
CA LEU A 92 9.30 4.34 -4.94
C LEU A 92 9.58 5.64 -5.69
N ASP A 93 10.61 5.67 -6.54
CA ASP A 93 10.93 6.83 -7.38
C ASP A 93 9.77 7.18 -8.33
N ALA A 94 9.16 6.16 -8.96
CA ALA A 94 8.00 6.35 -9.81
C ALA A 94 6.79 6.92 -9.05
N LEU A 95 6.53 6.39 -7.84
CA LEU A 95 5.48 6.89 -6.95
C LEU A 95 5.74 8.33 -6.50
N SER A 96 6.99 8.66 -6.16
CA SER A 96 7.39 10.03 -5.81
C SER A 96 7.13 10.99 -6.96
N ALA A 97 7.54 10.61 -8.18
CA ALA A 97 7.32 11.42 -9.38
C ALA A 97 5.83 11.61 -9.68
N GLU A 98 4.99 10.59 -9.51
CA GLU A 98 3.54 10.70 -9.67
C GLU A 98 2.94 11.67 -8.64
N LEU A 99 3.32 11.54 -7.37
CA LEU A 99 2.85 12.41 -6.30
C LEU A 99 3.27 13.87 -6.52
N GLU A 100 4.52 14.12 -6.91
CA GLU A 100 5.00 15.45 -7.28
C GLU A 100 4.20 16.04 -8.45
N SER A 101 3.94 15.25 -9.48
CA SER A 101 3.12 15.68 -10.61
C SER A 101 1.70 16.04 -10.18
N ARG A 102 1.09 15.23 -9.31
CA ARG A 102 -0.25 15.49 -8.77
C ARG A 102 -0.27 16.74 -7.90
N LEU A 103 0.76 16.95 -7.08
CA LEU A 103 0.89 18.14 -6.25
C LEU A 103 0.95 19.42 -7.12
N ARG A 104 1.80 19.45 -8.15
CA ARG A 104 1.89 20.58 -9.08
C ARG A 104 0.54 20.89 -9.74
N MET A 105 -0.24 19.86 -10.09
CA MET A 105 -1.58 20.03 -10.65
C MET A 105 -2.55 20.66 -9.63
N VAL A 106 -2.46 20.29 -8.36
CA VAL A 106 -3.28 20.89 -7.29
C VAL A 106 -2.87 22.35 -7.07
N GLU A 107 -1.58 22.64 -6.96
CA GLU A 107 -1.05 24.00 -6.81
C GLU A 107 -1.51 24.91 -7.95
N LEU A 108 -1.47 24.43 -9.19
CA LEU A 108 -1.97 25.19 -10.35
C LEU A 108 -3.47 25.49 -10.23
N ARG A 109 -4.28 24.52 -9.78
CA ARG A 109 -5.71 24.71 -9.59
C ARG A 109 -6.03 25.66 -8.45
N GLU A 110 -5.25 25.64 -7.37
CA GLU A 110 -5.39 26.60 -6.29
C GLU A 110 -5.10 28.02 -6.76
N GLN A 111 -4.07 28.22 -7.59
CA GLN A 111 -3.77 29.50 -8.21
C GLN A 111 -4.91 29.98 -9.14
N GLU A 112 -5.44 29.10 -9.99
CA GLU A 112 -6.60 29.42 -10.84
C GLU A 112 -7.82 29.82 -10.01
N CYS A 113 -8.12 29.09 -8.93
CA CYS A 113 -9.22 29.39 -8.01
C CYS A 113 -9.02 30.75 -7.31
N ALA A 114 -7.80 31.04 -6.86
CA ALA A 114 -7.47 32.32 -6.24
C ALA A 114 -7.66 33.48 -7.23
N GLN A 115 -7.20 33.33 -8.47
CA GLN A 115 -7.39 34.34 -9.51
C GLN A 115 -8.87 34.55 -9.85
N LEU A 116 -9.65 33.48 -9.95
CA LEU A 116 -11.09 33.57 -10.18
C LEU A 116 -11.82 34.26 -9.03
N ALA A 117 -11.41 34.01 -7.78
CA ALA A 117 -11.97 34.67 -6.62
C ALA A 117 -11.73 36.18 -6.66
N VAL A 118 -10.52 36.62 -7.01
CA VAL A 118 -10.18 38.04 -7.20
C VAL A 118 -11.05 38.66 -8.31
N ASN A 119 -11.12 38.03 -9.48
CA ASN A 119 -11.93 38.52 -10.60
C ASN A 119 -13.43 38.64 -10.24
N LEU A 120 -13.97 37.68 -9.48
CA LEU A 120 -15.35 37.73 -8.99
C LEU A 120 -15.56 38.87 -8.00
N GLN A 121 -14.59 39.13 -7.12
CA GLN A 121 -14.65 40.24 -6.17
C GLN A 121 -14.63 41.59 -6.88
N GLU A 122 -13.75 41.78 -7.86
CA GLU A 122 -13.70 42.99 -8.69
C GLU A 122 -15.01 43.21 -9.44
N ARG A 123 -15.55 42.16 -10.06
CA ARG A 123 -16.83 42.23 -10.77
C ARG A 123 -17.99 42.57 -9.83
N ALA A 124 -18.00 42.02 -8.62
CA ALA A 124 -18.99 42.37 -7.60
C ALA A 124 -18.90 43.84 -7.17
N GLN A 125 -17.69 44.39 -7.06
CA GLN A 125 -17.50 45.82 -6.79
C GLN A 125 -18.03 46.68 -7.94
N GLN A 126 -17.75 46.29 -9.18
CA GLN A 126 -18.25 46.99 -10.36
C GLN A 126 -19.78 46.98 -10.43
N TYR A 127 -20.42 45.82 -10.20
CA TYR A 127 -21.88 45.73 -10.12
C TYR A 127 -22.46 46.63 -9.02
N ARG A 128 -21.82 46.71 -7.84
CA ARG A 128 -22.27 47.63 -6.78
C ARG A 128 -22.18 49.09 -7.22
N ALA A 129 -21.11 49.48 -7.91
CA ALA A 129 -20.95 50.82 -8.44
C ALA A 129 -22.03 51.14 -9.49
N ASP A 130 -22.31 50.21 -10.41
CA ASP A 130 -23.34 50.37 -11.44
C ASP A 130 -24.75 50.51 -10.84
N VAL A 131 -25.09 49.68 -9.85
CA VAL A 131 -26.37 49.77 -9.13
C VAL A 131 -26.48 51.10 -8.40
N SER A 132 -25.42 51.56 -7.73
CA SER A 132 -25.41 52.85 -7.06
C SER A 132 -25.61 54.01 -8.06
N SER A 133 -24.89 53.98 -9.18
CA SER A 133 -25.02 54.97 -10.27
C SER A 133 -26.45 55.00 -10.84
N TYR A 134 -27.04 53.82 -11.10
CA TYR A 134 -28.43 53.71 -11.54
C TYR A 134 -29.40 54.29 -10.52
N GLN A 135 -29.25 53.97 -9.24
CA GLN A 135 -30.08 54.52 -8.16
C GLN A 135 -29.97 56.04 -8.10
N THR A 136 -28.76 56.61 -8.22
CA THR A 136 -28.56 58.06 -8.27
C THR A 136 -29.27 58.68 -9.47
N ARG A 137 -29.13 58.11 -10.68
CA ARG A 137 -29.82 58.59 -11.89
C ARG A 137 -31.34 58.48 -11.75
N LYS A 138 -31.84 57.41 -11.13
CA LYS A 138 -33.26 57.24 -10.84
C LYS A 138 -33.77 58.36 -9.92
N VAL A 139 -33.08 58.64 -8.81
CA VAL A 139 -33.44 59.71 -7.88
C VAL A 139 -33.44 61.09 -8.54
N LEU A 140 -32.53 61.36 -9.48
CA LEU A 140 -32.47 62.65 -10.20
C LEU A 140 -33.58 62.79 -11.27
N SER A 141 -33.97 61.69 -11.91
CA SER A 141 -34.93 61.70 -13.03
C SER A 141 -36.39 61.56 -12.60
N GLU A 142 -36.66 60.82 -11.52
CA GLU A 142 -38.00 60.50 -11.03
C GLU A 142 -38.82 61.75 -10.61
N PRO A 143 -38.26 62.76 -9.92
CA PRO A 143 -38.97 64.02 -9.63
C PRO A 143 -39.33 64.81 -10.89
N SER A 144 -38.45 64.78 -11.90
CA SER A 144 -38.67 65.46 -13.19
C SER A 144 -39.79 64.78 -13.98
N LEU A 145 -39.85 63.45 -13.96
CA LEU A 145 -40.94 62.65 -14.53
C LEU A 145 -42.28 62.91 -13.82
N VAL A 146 -42.27 62.95 -12.48
CA VAL A 146 -43.48 63.26 -11.68
C VAL A 146 -43.97 64.68 -11.98
N LYS A 147 -43.05 65.65 -12.10
CA LYS A 147 -43.38 67.04 -12.48
C LYS A 147 -43.97 67.09 -13.88
N CYS A 148 -43.36 66.46 -14.88
CA CYS A 148 -43.91 66.38 -16.24
C CYS A 148 -45.30 65.73 -16.26
N LYS A 149 -45.51 64.63 -15.54
CA LYS A 149 -46.82 63.97 -15.43
C LYS A 149 -47.88 64.89 -14.83
N LYS A 150 -47.54 65.63 -13.77
CA LYS A 150 -48.44 66.63 -13.16
C LYS A 150 -48.73 67.80 -14.11
N THR A 151 -47.71 68.30 -14.82
CA THR A 151 -47.89 69.39 -15.78
C THR A 151 -48.72 68.94 -16.98
N MET A 152 -48.57 67.71 -17.47
CA MET A 152 -49.43 67.15 -18.51
C MET A 152 -50.88 67.01 -18.04
N LEU A 153 -51.11 66.48 -16.84
CA LEU A 153 -52.45 66.38 -16.25
C LEU A 153 -53.12 67.76 -16.13
N ALA A 154 -52.39 68.77 -15.65
CA ALA A 154 -52.90 70.15 -15.56
C ALA A 154 -53.22 70.75 -16.94
N LYS A 155 -52.40 70.47 -17.96
CA LYS A 155 -52.66 70.91 -19.35
C LYS A 155 -53.88 70.21 -19.97
N LEU A 156 -54.10 68.93 -19.65
CA LEU A 156 -55.27 68.19 -20.11
C LEU A 156 -56.55 68.69 -19.42
N GLN A 157 -56.50 69.01 -18.13
CA GLN A 157 -57.63 69.61 -17.40
C GLN A 157 -57.96 71.02 -17.93
N HIS A 158 -56.97 71.88 -18.14
CA HIS A 158 -57.19 73.20 -18.74
C HIS A 158 -57.80 73.14 -20.14
N ARG A 159 -57.43 72.15 -20.97
CA ARG A 159 -58.08 71.94 -22.27
C ARG A 159 -59.54 71.51 -22.15
N HIS A 160 -59.86 70.71 -21.13
CA HIS A 160 -61.24 70.28 -20.89
C HIS A 160 -62.10 71.45 -20.38
N ASP A 161 -61.55 72.30 -19.50
CA ASP A 161 -62.22 73.51 -19.02
C ASP A 161 -62.41 74.56 -20.14
N GLU A 162 -61.46 74.67 -21.09
CA GLU A 162 -61.60 75.53 -22.28
C GLU A 162 -62.58 74.97 -23.33
N GLU A 163 -62.75 73.65 -23.41
CA GLU A 163 -63.78 73.01 -24.26
C GLU A 163 -65.18 73.12 -23.62
N ASP A 164 -65.29 73.00 -22.29
CA ASP A 164 -66.56 73.17 -21.57
C ASP A 164 -66.99 74.65 -21.49
N SER A 165 -66.07 75.62 -21.44
CA SER A 165 -66.42 77.05 -21.41
C SER A 165 -66.87 77.63 -22.76
N VAL A 166 -66.63 76.94 -23.88
CA VAL A 166 -67.13 77.35 -25.21
C VAL A 166 -68.59 76.91 -25.43
N THR A 167 -69.14 76.08 -24.54
CA THR A 167 -70.49 75.49 -24.69
C THR A 167 -71.58 76.21 -23.87
N GLU A 168 -71.25 77.24 -23.08
CA GLU A 168 -72.21 77.96 -22.22
C GLU A 168 -72.69 79.34 -22.72
N LEU A 169 -72.37 79.76 -23.95
CA LEU A 169 -72.90 81.00 -24.53
C LEU A 169 -73.41 80.76 -25.94
N ILE A 170 -74.69 80.37 -26.07
CA ILE A 170 -75.71 80.92 -26.97
C ILE A 170 -77.05 80.27 -26.60
N ASP A 171 -77.83 80.96 -25.77
CA ASP A 171 -79.29 80.84 -25.73
C ASP A 171 -79.89 82.25 -25.71
N VAL A 172 -80.29 82.75 -26.90
CA VAL A 172 -81.44 83.65 -27.07
C VAL A 172 -81.99 83.46 -28.50
N HIS A 173 -83.15 82.82 -28.59
CA HIS A 173 -84.04 82.92 -29.75
C HIS A 173 -84.75 84.27 -29.77
N GLY A 174 -84.76 84.97 -30.92
CA GLY A 174 -85.86 85.89 -31.26
C GLY A 174 -85.54 87.17 -32.04
N SER A 175 -85.88 87.15 -33.33
CA SER A 175 -86.17 88.27 -34.25
C SER A 175 -85.03 88.96 -35.02
N ASP A 176 -85.12 88.77 -36.35
CA ASP A 176 -84.76 89.65 -37.46
C ASP A 176 -83.67 90.71 -37.25
N LYS A 177 -82.49 90.44 -37.83
CA LYS A 177 -81.88 91.32 -38.85
C LYS A 177 -80.74 90.62 -39.57
N LEU A 178 -80.85 90.60 -40.89
CA LEU A 178 -79.77 90.40 -41.85
C LEU A 178 -78.50 91.16 -41.46
N VAL A 179 -77.38 90.45 -41.30
CA VAL A 179 -76.09 90.85 -41.87
C VAL A 179 -75.35 89.59 -42.34
N MET A 180 -75.20 89.47 -43.66
CA MET A 180 -74.23 88.57 -44.28
C MET A 180 -72.82 89.16 -44.19
N MET A 181 -71.88 88.38 -43.66
CA MET A 181 -70.44 88.41 -43.98
C MET A 181 -69.78 87.34 -43.10
N GLY A 182 -69.03 86.35 -43.56
CA GLY A 182 -68.54 85.97 -44.87
C GLY A 182 -67.86 84.60 -44.70
N LYS A 183 -67.79 83.83 -45.79
CA LYS A 183 -67.04 82.57 -45.85
C LYS A 183 -65.57 82.81 -45.49
N CYS A 184 -65.03 82.06 -44.53
CA CYS A 184 -63.58 81.86 -44.39
C CYS A 184 -63.25 80.52 -43.71
N GLY A 185 -62.66 79.61 -44.49
CA GLY A 185 -61.72 78.55 -44.13
C GLY A 185 -61.97 77.68 -42.90
N LEU A 186 -62.52 76.48 -43.11
CA LEU A 186 -62.57 75.38 -42.12
C LEU A 186 -61.69 74.17 -42.51
N ASP A 187 -60.69 74.34 -43.38
CA ASP A 187 -59.85 73.21 -43.86
C ASP A 187 -58.44 73.14 -43.25
N THR A 188 -58.07 74.01 -42.32
CA THR A 188 -56.72 73.99 -41.71
C THR A 188 -56.66 73.39 -40.31
N LYS A 189 -57.78 73.31 -39.58
CA LYS A 189 -57.79 72.79 -38.20
C LYS A 189 -57.93 71.26 -38.10
N THR A 190 -58.44 70.58 -39.12
CA THR A 190 -58.59 69.13 -39.17
C THR A 190 -57.29 68.40 -39.53
N SER A 191 -56.48 68.97 -40.42
CA SER A 191 -55.20 68.36 -40.83
C SER A 191 -54.15 68.31 -39.70
N SER A 192 -54.08 69.35 -38.86
CA SER A 192 -53.11 69.40 -37.75
C SER A 192 -53.40 68.41 -36.63
N THR A 193 -54.69 68.18 -36.32
CA THR A 193 -55.12 67.20 -35.31
C THR A 193 -54.96 65.77 -35.81
N GLU A 194 -55.23 65.50 -37.09
CA GLU A 194 -54.94 64.19 -37.70
C GLU A 194 -53.44 63.88 -37.68
N THR A 195 -52.56 64.80 -38.10
CA THR A 195 -51.11 64.57 -38.00
C THR A 195 -50.62 64.36 -36.57
N PHE A 196 -51.14 65.11 -35.58
CA PHE A 196 -50.73 64.94 -34.17
C PHE A 196 -51.17 63.58 -33.60
N LEU A 197 -52.38 63.12 -33.92
CA LEU A 197 -52.90 61.81 -33.53
C LEU A 197 -52.14 60.65 -34.22
N PHE A 198 -51.65 60.85 -35.44
CA PHE A 198 -50.78 59.88 -36.12
C PHE A 198 -49.42 59.76 -35.43
N PHE A 199 -48.78 60.87 -35.05
CA PHE A 199 -47.49 60.84 -34.33
C PHE A 199 -47.60 60.21 -32.92
N GLU A 200 -48.65 60.50 -32.15
CA GLU A 200 -48.86 59.86 -30.85
C GLU A 200 -49.11 58.35 -30.96
N ARG A 201 -49.85 57.92 -32.00
CA ARG A 201 -50.10 56.51 -32.27
C ARG A 201 -48.82 55.76 -32.66
N ASP A 202 -47.99 56.36 -33.50
CA ASP A 202 -46.72 55.78 -33.92
C ASP A 202 -45.69 55.75 -32.78
N GLU A 203 -45.67 56.77 -31.92
CA GLU A 203 -44.81 56.78 -30.72
C GLU A 203 -45.24 55.70 -29.71
N LEU A 204 -46.55 55.53 -29.48
CA LEU A 204 -47.07 54.46 -28.62
C LEU A 204 -46.79 53.07 -29.19
N ALA A 205 -46.90 52.89 -30.51
CA ALA A 205 -46.54 51.65 -31.19
C ALA A 205 -45.03 51.37 -31.07
N ALA A 206 -44.18 52.37 -31.28
CA ALA A 206 -42.73 52.24 -31.14
C ALA A 206 -42.32 51.89 -29.70
N ARG A 207 -42.93 52.52 -28.69
CA ARG A 207 -42.70 52.18 -27.28
C ARG A 207 -43.16 50.77 -26.94
N ALA A 208 -44.31 50.33 -27.46
CA ALA A 208 -44.79 48.96 -27.27
C ALA A 208 -43.83 47.94 -27.91
N CYS A 209 -43.31 48.23 -29.12
CA CYS A 209 -42.30 47.39 -29.78
C CYS A 209 -40.98 47.34 -29.00
N LEU A 210 -40.50 48.47 -28.45
CA LEU A 210 -39.29 48.49 -27.64
C LEU A 210 -39.45 47.68 -26.35
N LEU A 211 -40.59 47.79 -25.66
CA LEU A 211 -40.88 47.00 -24.47
C LEU A 211 -41.01 45.50 -24.77
N ALA A 212 -41.62 45.14 -25.90
CA ALA A 212 -41.70 43.76 -26.35
C ALA A 212 -40.30 43.18 -26.65
N ASN A 213 -39.46 43.93 -27.37
CA ASN A 213 -38.09 43.52 -27.67
C ASN A 213 -37.23 43.38 -26.40
N GLU A 214 -37.34 44.32 -25.45
CA GLU A 214 -36.63 44.24 -24.17
C GLU A 214 -37.07 43.00 -23.35
N GLN A 215 -38.37 42.67 -23.40
CA GLN A 215 -38.89 41.49 -22.74
C GLN A 215 -38.38 40.20 -23.40
N ASP A 216 -38.35 40.14 -24.73
CA ASP A 216 -37.83 38.99 -25.48
C ASP A 216 -36.34 38.80 -25.26
N GLU A 217 -35.55 39.88 -25.21
CA GLU A 217 -34.12 39.81 -24.88
C GLU A 217 -33.90 39.32 -23.45
N ARG A 218 -34.68 39.80 -22.48
CA ARG A 218 -34.61 39.33 -21.08
C ARG A 218 -34.95 37.85 -20.97
N VAL A 219 -36.00 37.40 -21.64
CA VAL A 219 -36.39 35.98 -21.67
C VAL A 219 -35.29 35.16 -22.35
N GLY A 220 -34.74 35.62 -23.47
CA GLY A 220 -33.63 34.99 -24.17
C GLY A 220 -32.38 34.84 -23.28
N LEU A 221 -32.02 35.89 -22.53
CA LEU A 221 -30.91 35.87 -21.59
C LEU A 221 -31.15 34.86 -20.46
N VAL A 222 -32.33 34.85 -19.84
CA VAL A 222 -32.67 33.89 -18.78
C VAL A 222 -32.66 32.46 -19.30
N CYS A 223 -33.27 32.20 -20.46
CA CYS A 223 -33.28 30.87 -21.08
C CYS A 223 -31.85 30.40 -21.42
N SER A 224 -31.00 31.29 -21.95
CA SER A 224 -29.61 30.97 -22.27
C SER A 224 -28.80 30.64 -21.02
N PHE A 225 -28.96 31.43 -19.94
CA PHE A 225 -28.31 31.21 -18.65
C PHE A 225 -28.73 29.87 -18.04
N LEU A 226 -30.04 29.59 -18.00
CA LEU A 226 -30.56 28.32 -17.47
C LEU A 226 -30.03 27.12 -18.25
N ARG A 227 -29.91 27.23 -19.59
CA ARG A 227 -29.37 26.16 -20.44
C ARG A 227 -27.89 25.90 -20.18
N ILE A 228 -27.11 26.96 -19.94
CA ILE A 228 -25.70 26.84 -19.55
C ILE A 228 -25.59 26.16 -18.17
N CYS A 229 -26.38 26.61 -17.19
CA CYS A 229 -26.42 26.01 -15.86
C CYS A 229 -26.82 24.53 -15.90
N GLU A 230 -27.84 24.17 -16.69
CA GLU A 230 -28.28 22.80 -16.89
C GLU A 230 -27.16 21.92 -17.48
N THR A 231 -26.44 22.45 -18.48
CA THR A 231 -25.33 21.75 -19.13
C THR A 231 -24.17 21.52 -18.16
N ASP A 232 -23.81 22.54 -17.36
CA ASP A 232 -22.75 22.43 -16.37
C ASP A 232 -23.13 21.51 -15.21
N LEU A 233 -24.39 21.53 -14.76
CA LEU A 233 -24.91 20.59 -13.77
C LEU A 233 -24.84 19.16 -14.29
N LYS A 234 -25.34 18.89 -15.51
CA LYS A 234 -25.23 17.57 -16.16
C LYS A 234 -23.78 17.08 -16.24
N ARG A 235 -22.85 17.96 -16.65
CA ARG A 235 -21.42 17.64 -16.69
C ARG A 235 -20.85 17.29 -15.31
N ARG A 236 -21.26 18.02 -14.26
CA ARG A 236 -20.84 17.73 -12.88
C ARG A 236 -21.41 16.41 -12.37
N PHE A 237 -22.67 16.11 -12.69
CA PHE A 237 -23.28 14.82 -12.34
C PHE A 237 -22.53 13.64 -12.98
N ILE A 238 -22.24 13.71 -14.28
CA ILE A 238 -21.47 12.65 -14.97
C ILE A 238 -20.09 12.47 -14.32
N LYS A 239 -19.38 13.56 -14.01
CA LYS A 239 -18.09 13.50 -13.31
C LYS A 239 -18.20 12.89 -11.92
N SER A 240 -19.29 13.17 -11.19
CA SER A 240 -19.55 12.58 -9.88
C SER A 240 -19.77 11.07 -9.99
N GLU A 241 -20.58 10.62 -10.95
CA GLU A 241 -20.83 9.19 -11.19
C GLU A 241 -19.56 8.44 -11.60
N GLU A 242 -18.72 9.05 -12.44
CA GLU A 242 -17.41 8.49 -12.80
C GLU A 242 -16.48 8.37 -11.58
N TYR A 243 -16.50 9.36 -10.70
CA TYR A 243 -15.70 9.36 -9.48
C TYR A 243 -16.19 8.26 -8.51
N ASP A 244 -17.50 8.15 -8.30
CA ASP A 244 -18.10 7.10 -7.47
C ASP A 244 -17.80 5.71 -8.03
N ALA A 245 -17.84 5.53 -9.36
CA ALA A 245 -17.47 4.28 -10.01
C ALA A 245 -15.97 3.95 -9.87
N ARG A 246 -15.09 4.96 -9.79
CA ARG A 246 -13.66 4.75 -9.48
C ARG A 246 -13.46 4.40 -8.02
N LEU A 247 -14.20 5.04 -7.12
CA LEU A 247 -14.14 4.79 -5.68
C LEU A 247 -14.55 3.36 -5.35
N ARG A 248 -15.68 2.88 -5.91
CA ARG A 248 -16.14 1.49 -5.76
C ARG A 248 -15.11 0.48 -6.27
N ARG A 249 -14.50 0.75 -7.44
CA ARG A 249 -13.43 -0.10 -7.97
C ARG A 249 -12.20 -0.13 -7.05
N ALA A 250 -11.84 1.00 -6.44
CA ALA A 250 -10.75 1.05 -5.48
C ALA A 250 -11.09 0.26 -4.20
N GLU A 251 -12.31 0.36 -3.69
CA GLU A 251 -12.79 -0.44 -2.55
C GLU A 251 -12.75 -1.95 -2.85
N ASP A 252 -13.18 -2.37 -4.04
CA ASP A 252 -13.13 -3.78 -4.45
C ASP A 252 -11.69 -4.30 -4.55
N LEU A 253 -10.77 -3.50 -5.12
CA LEU A 253 -9.35 -3.85 -5.17
C LEU A 253 -8.74 -3.95 -3.77
N LEU A 254 -9.11 -3.06 -2.86
CA LEU A 254 -8.63 -3.07 -1.48
C LEU A 254 -9.12 -4.34 -0.75
N ARG A 255 -10.40 -4.72 -0.92
CA ARG A 255 -10.93 -5.99 -0.37
C ARG A 255 -10.20 -7.21 -0.93
N LEU A 256 -9.88 -7.23 -2.22
CA LEU A 256 -9.11 -8.33 -2.82
C LEU A 256 -7.70 -8.42 -2.23
N GLN A 257 -7.03 -7.29 -2.00
CA GLN A 257 -5.72 -7.24 -1.35
C GLN A 257 -5.78 -7.73 0.11
N GLU A 258 -6.81 -7.35 0.87
CA GLU A 258 -7.01 -7.83 2.24
C GLU A 258 -7.19 -9.35 2.30
N VAL A 259 -7.98 -9.92 1.38
CA VAL A 259 -8.17 -11.37 1.30
C VAL A 259 -6.87 -12.09 0.96
N ASP A 260 -6.11 -11.60 -0.03
CA ASP A 260 -4.82 -12.19 -0.41
C ASP A 260 -3.81 -12.12 0.76
N LEU A 261 -3.73 -10.98 1.45
CA LEU A 261 -2.90 -10.84 2.65
C LEU A 261 -3.31 -11.82 3.76
N ALA A 262 -4.61 -12.01 3.98
CA ALA A 262 -5.11 -12.96 4.97
C ALA A 262 -4.78 -14.42 4.60
N VAL A 263 -4.81 -14.76 3.30
CA VAL A 263 -4.39 -16.09 2.80
C VAL A 263 -2.89 -16.29 2.99
N ARG A 264 -2.06 -15.30 2.64
CA ARG A 264 -0.60 -15.38 2.82
C ARG A 264 -0.22 -15.52 4.29
N LYS A 265 -0.86 -14.77 5.19
CA LYS A 265 -0.66 -14.89 6.64
C LYS A 265 -1.00 -16.27 7.16
N ARG A 266 -2.14 -16.85 6.74
CA ARG A 266 -2.52 -18.22 7.11
C ARG A 266 -1.47 -19.23 6.63
N LYS A 267 -1.06 -19.15 5.37
CA LYS A 267 -0.02 -20.03 4.82
C LYS A 267 1.31 -19.91 5.57
N GLN A 268 1.69 -18.71 6.00
CA GLN A 268 2.89 -18.50 6.80
C GLN A 268 2.78 -19.14 8.18
N ILE A 269 1.63 -19.02 8.85
CA ILE A 269 1.36 -19.68 10.14
C ILE A 269 1.42 -21.20 9.96
N ASP A 270 0.83 -21.75 8.89
CA ASP A 270 0.86 -23.18 8.61
C ASP A 270 2.28 -23.68 8.37
N LEU A 271 3.10 -22.94 7.61
CA LEU A 271 4.51 -23.26 7.41
C LEU A 271 5.32 -23.20 8.72
N GLN A 272 5.04 -22.22 9.60
CA GLN A 272 5.67 -22.15 10.92
C GLN A 272 5.29 -23.36 11.78
N ARG A 273 4.01 -23.75 11.79
CA ARG A 273 3.54 -24.95 12.50
C ARG A 273 4.19 -26.22 11.95
N GLU A 274 4.26 -26.36 10.63
CA GLU A 274 4.92 -27.51 10.00
C GLU A 274 6.42 -27.54 10.34
N SER A 275 7.10 -26.40 10.30
CA SER A 275 8.52 -26.33 10.68
C SER A 275 8.73 -26.72 12.15
N SER A 276 7.87 -26.27 13.05
CA SER A 276 7.90 -26.65 14.47
C SER A 276 7.64 -28.14 14.65
N ALA A 277 6.67 -28.70 13.91
CA ALA A 277 6.37 -30.13 13.95
C ALA A 277 7.54 -30.97 13.41
N ARG A 278 8.22 -30.52 12.36
CA ARG A 278 9.44 -31.18 11.83
C ARG A 278 10.57 -31.18 12.83
N VAL A 279 10.81 -30.04 13.51
CA VAL A 279 11.83 -29.95 14.57
C VAL A 279 11.50 -30.90 15.73
N GLU A 280 10.23 -30.98 16.13
CA GLU A 280 9.79 -31.90 17.18
C GLU A 280 9.97 -33.37 16.75
N MET A 281 9.61 -33.72 15.51
CA MET A 281 9.83 -35.06 14.95
C MET A 281 11.32 -35.43 14.92
N GLN A 282 12.20 -34.52 14.50
CA GLN A 282 13.65 -34.73 14.51
C GLN A 282 14.18 -34.94 15.93
N ARG A 283 13.66 -34.20 16.92
CA ARG A 283 13.99 -34.42 18.34
C ARG A 283 13.57 -35.82 18.79
N ILE A 284 12.34 -36.23 18.49
CA ILE A 284 11.83 -37.58 18.84
C ILE A 284 12.68 -38.66 18.17
N GLU A 285 12.99 -38.53 16.89
CA GLU A 285 13.83 -39.48 16.16
C GLU A 285 15.23 -39.60 16.78
N PHE A 286 15.85 -38.47 17.13
CA PHE A 286 17.14 -38.45 17.82
C PHE A 286 17.08 -39.17 19.19
N VAL A 287 16.01 -38.97 19.97
CA VAL A 287 15.81 -39.69 21.24
C VAL A 287 15.75 -41.19 21.03
N LEU A 288 14.97 -41.64 20.04
CA LEU A 288 14.84 -43.07 19.72
C LEU A 288 16.18 -43.66 19.28
N GLN A 289 16.98 -42.92 18.50
CA GLN A 289 18.34 -43.33 18.15
C GLN A 289 19.23 -43.46 19.39
N CYS A 290 19.20 -42.49 20.30
CA CYS A 290 19.95 -42.56 21.56
C CYS A 290 19.51 -43.74 22.43
N ARG A 291 18.20 -44.00 22.55
CA ARG A 291 17.66 -45.17 23.27
C ARG A 291 18.11 -46.49 22.65
N ASN A 292 18.10 -46.60 21.32
CA ASN A 292 18.59 -47.80 20.63
C ASN A 292 20.09 -48.05 20.88
N VAL A 293 20.90 -46.99 20.89
CA VAL A 293 22.33 -47.08 21.23
C VAL A 293 22.51 -47.50 22.69
N LEU A 294 21.75 -46.89 23.61
CA LEU A 294 21.77 -47.26 25.03
C LEU A 294 21.38 -48.73 25.24
N ARG A 295 20.32 -49.21 24.58
CA ARG A 295 19.92 -50.62 24.66
C ARG A 295 21.03 -51.56 24.20
N THR A 296 21.68 -51.22 23.08
CA THR A 296 22.83 -51.99 22.57
C THR A 296 24.03 -51.94 23.53
N ALA A 297 24.22 -50.83 24.23
CA ALA A 297 25.25 -50.67 25.26
C ALA A 297 24.89 -51.43 26.56
N SER A 298 23.61 -51.54 26.90
CA SER A 298 23.11 -52.32 28.05
C SER A 298 23.50 -53.80 27.91
N ASP A 299 23.27 -54.38 26.74
CA ASP A 299 23.63 -55.77 26.42
C ASP A 299 25.16 -56.00 26.58
N LEU A 300 25.98 -54.97 26.36
CA LEU A 300 27.43 -55.01 26.55
C LEU A 300 27.84 -54.77 28.02
N LEU A 301 27.13 -53.91 28.75
CA LEU A 301 27.40 -53.59 30.15
C LEU A 301 27.03 -54.75 31.09
N GLU A 302 25.98 -55.51 30.78
CA GLU A 302 25.62 -56.73 31.52
C GLU A 302 26.70 -57.83 31.45
N SER A 303 27.58 -57.76 30.44
CA SER A 303 28.72 -58.69 30.30
C SER A 303 29.93 -58.34 31.18
N LEU A 304 29.92 -57.18 31.85
CA LEU A 304 31.02 -56.70 32.69
C LEU A 304 30.77 -57.01 34.18
N PRO A 305 31.59 -57.88 34.81
CA PRO A 305 31.41 -58.22 36.22
C PRO A 305 31.72 -57.01 37.12
N GLY A 306 30.78 -56.69 38.02
CA GLY A 306 30.92 -55.63 39.02
C GLY A 306 30.32 -54.27 38.65
N VAL A 307 29.70 -54.14 37.47
CA VAL A 307 28.97 -52.93 37.05
C VAL A 307 27.47 -53.15 37.22
N ASN A 308 26.79 -52.24 37.91
CA ASN A 308 25.33 -52.22 37.95
C ASN A 308 24.80 -51.56 36.67
N ALA A 309 24.53 -52.37 35.65
CA ALA A 309 24.09 -51.90 34.34
C ALA A 309 22.77 -51.10 34.41
N GLU A 310 21.82 -51.50 35.26
CA GLU A 310 20.54 -50.78 35.43
C GLU A 310 20.75 -49.34 35.91
N ALA A 311 21.57 -49.14 36.95
CA ALA A 311 21.81 -47.81 37.50
C ALA A 311 22.52 -46.86 36.49
N VAL A 312 23.45 -47.40 35.69
CA VAL A 312 24.15 -46.63 34.64
C VAL A 312 23.19 -46.27 33.50
N MET A 313 22.30 -47.18 33.14
CA MET A 313 21.30 -46.96 32.09
C MET A 313 20.24 -45.92 32.50
N GLU A 314 19.74 -45.98 33.73
CA GLU A 314 18.81 -44.98 34.28
C GLU A 314 19.40 -43.57 34.31
N GLU A 315 20.69 -43.44 34.70
CA GLU A 315 21.34 -42.12 34.71
C GLU A 315 21.59 -41.58 33.30
N LEU A 316 21.91 -42.44 32.33
CA LEU A 316 22.06 -42.06 30.94
C LEU A 316 20.73 -41.67 30.29
N GLU A 317 19.64 -42.38 30.56
CA GLU A 317 18.28 -42.00 30.11
C GLU A 317 17.84 -40.67 30.73
N SER A 318 18.08 -40.47 32.03
CA SER A 318 17.81 -39.21 32.72
C SER A 318 18.57 -38.03 32.10
N ARG A 319 19.85 -38.23 31.74
CA ARG A 319 20.66 -37.20 31.07
C ARG A 319 20.16 -36.88 29.66
N ILE A 320 19.75 -37.89 28.89
CA ILE A 320 19.17 -37.68 27.54
C ILE A 320 17.87 -36.89 27.63
N GLN A 321 17.00 -37.22 28.58
CA GLN A 321 15.74 -36.48 28.80
C GLN A 321 15.97 -35.03 29.23
N ASN A 322 16.94 -34.78 30.11
CA ASN A 322 17.26 -33.44 30.58
C ASN A 322 17.88 -32.55 29.49
N VAL A 323 18.72 -33.12 28.61
CA VAL A 323 19.33 -32.38 27.49
C VAL A 323 18.30 -32.06 26.40
N LEU A 324 17.35 -32.96 26.15
CA LEU A 324 16.40 -32.83 25.05
C LEU A 324 15.09 -32.12 25.44
N GLN A 325 14.90 -31.81 26.73
CA GLN A 325 13.74 -31.08 27.26
C GLN A 325 12.40 -31.63 26.73
N LEU A 326 12.27 -32.95 26.67
CA LEU A 326 11.09 -33.58 26.10
C LEU A 326 9.85 -33.35 26.98
N PRO A 327 8.67 -33.13 26.37
CA PRO A 327 7.42 -33.20 27.11
C PRO A 327 7.29 -34.58 27.77
N ARG A 328 7.02 -34.61 29.08
CA ARG A 328 6.89 -35.84 29.88
C ARG A 328 5.81 -36.82 29.39
N THR A 329 5.04 -36.49 28.35
CA THR A 329 3.95 -37.31 27.81
C THR A 329 4.41 -38.46 26.91
N TYR A 330 5.63 -38.42 26.36
CA TYR A 330 6.16 -39.53 25.54
C TYR A 330 6.72 -40.72 26.35
N LEU A 331 6.71 -40.61 27.67
CA LEU A 331 7.24 -41.61 28.60
C LEU A 331 6.40 -42.89 28.70
N ASN A 332 5.10 -42.85 28.34
CA ASN A 332 4.17 -43.93 28.70
C ASN A 332 3.79 -44.90 27.57
N SER A 333 4.19 -44.67 26.32
CA SER A 333 3.70 -45.52 25.21
C SER A 333 4.50 -46.81 24.99
N GLU A 334 5.77 -46.88 25.42
CA GLU A 334 6.59 -48.09 25.24
C GLU A 334 6.47 -49.11 26.39
N TYR A 335 5.85 -48.73 27.52
CA TYR A 335 5.67 -49.63 28.69
C TYR A 335 4.25 -50.19 28.87
N HIS A 336 3.24 -49.71 28.13
CA HIS A 336 1.86 -50.26 28.20
C HIS A 336 1.47 -51.17 27.03
N GLY A 337 2.34 -51.40 26.05
CA GLY A 337 2.08 -52.31 24.93
C GLY A 337 2.26 -53.81 25.21
N ARG A 338 2.55 -54.23 26.45
CA ARG A 338 2.78 -55.65 26.80
C ARG A 338 1.86 -56.24 27.87
N GLU A 339 0.89 -55.49 28.40
CA GLU A 339 -0.03 -56.01 29.42
C GLU A 339 -1.48 -56.23 28.93
N GLU A 340 -1.83 -55.83 27.71
CA GLU A 340 -3.14 -56.13 27.11
C GLU A 340 -3.04 -57.19 26.00
N SER A 341 -2.60 -58.39 26.36
CA SER A 341 -2.79 -59.62 25.58
C SER A 341 -2.63 -60.84 26.48
N ARG A 342 -3.61 -61.03 27.37
CA ARG A 342 -3.95 -62.33 27.97
C ARG A 342 -5.45 -62.51 27.98
#